data_AF-A0A3D8GRQ6-F1
#
_entry.id   AF-A0A3D8GRQ6-F1
#
_cell.length_a   1.000
_cell.length_b   1.000
_cell.length_c   1.000
_cell.angle_alpha   90.00
_cell.angle_beta   90.00
_cell.angle_gamma   90.00
#
_symmetry.space_group_name_H-M   'P 1'
#
loop_
_entity.id
_entity.type
_entity.pdbx_description
1 polymer ?
#
loop_
_entity_poly.entity_id
_entity_poly.type
_entity_poly.pdbx_seq_one_letter_code
_entity_poly.pdbx_strand_id
1 'polypeptide(L)'
;MKIFNKLFSSLLAIVVFFAGSFHPTISKAESVFDPNSISPKLKEILIPLKTTQAGNGFEDLQPLKKILKDVKILGMGEATHGTKEFFQMKHRMYEFLVEELGYRAFAIEAEFGIHKVINNYILTGTGSMEEVISAMRFWTWSTQEVADMIDWMKEYNQNPANIEKIRFYGFDMQGVNSTVPNIQAYLEKVDPTSELPSDFSYLYPRYEKSYTEPLLEKLVNAFETNKDTYVSRSSKEEYEIIRRELEIIYQNLHLDEISSPIENKDIDVSGETFRKSFSLRDASMADNVKWIHNYEKEYYKNDKIMLWAHNGHISNHFQMANISNMGSLLKDEFKKEYYSLGFDFYKGSLVTVGETSWGRDLGIIELAEPKEKIFSSWFKETGYPIGFLDFNTASTDRNLESWLSTEHSMHLIGAMLYKTQELTKVIPKEFYDGIINIEDTNAAETIYKSDLPIVQPIPLPAGEAAESEVKSLLGDNAYLIAIGLFITLISAALIFWRVKIKHNKSKSDHYSKVS
;
A
#
# COMPACT_ATOMS: atom_id res chain seq x y z
N MET A 1 54.67 20.35 -27.02
CA MET A 1 54.41 20.63 -25.58
C MET A 1 54.28 22.11 -25.21
N LYS A 2 54.94 23.08 -25.87
CA LYS A 2 54.76 24.52 -25.57
C LYS A 2 53.48 25.18 -26.17
N ILE A 3 52.81 24.52 -27.12
CA ILE A 3 51.58 25.05 -27.75
C ILE A 3 50.31 24.60 -26.99
N PHE A 4 50.31 23.39 -26.42
CA PHE A 4 49.18 22.87 -25.61
C PHE A 4 49.03 23.58 -24.26
N ASN A 5 50.15 23.99 -23.63
CA ASN A 5 50.11 24.74 -22.37
C ASN A 5 49.67 26.20 -22.52
N LYS A 6 49.80 26.80 -23.72
CA LYS A 6 49.31 28.16 -24.00
C LYS A 6 47.79 28.18 -24.23
N LEU A 7 47.23 27.18 -24.92
CA LEU A 7 45.78 27.06 -25.12
C LEU A 7 45.02 26.75 -23.82
N PHE A 8 45.60 25.97 -22.90
CA PHE A 8 44.95 25.64 -21.63
C PHE A 8 44.94 26.80 -20.63
N SER A 9 45.98 27.64 -20.64
CA SER A 9 46.05 28.84 -19.78
C SER A 9 45.20 29.99 -20.32
N SER A 10 44.97 30.06 -21.64
CA SER A 10 44.01 31.01 -22.24
C SER A 10 42.54 30.62 -21.98
N LEU A 11 42.20 29.33 -21.97
CA LEU A 11 40.85 28.88 -21.62
C LEU A 11 40.52 29.09 -20.14
N LEU A 12 41.49 28.89 -19.24
CA LEU A 12 41.27 29.08 -17.80
C LEU A 12 41.11 30.57 -17.44
N ALA A 13 41.77 31.48 -18.17
CA ALA A 13 41.61 32.92 -17.99
C ALA A 13 40.24 33.43 -18.47
N ILE A 14 39.64 32.83 -19.51
CA ILE A 14 38.30 33.19 -20.01
C ILE A 14 37.19 32.68 -19.06
N VAL A 15 37.40 31.52 -18.42
CA VAL A 15 36.46 31.00 -17.40
C VAL A 15 36.51 31.81 -16.10
N VAL A 16 37.66 32.40 -15.75
CA VAL A 16 37.78 33.27 -14.57
C VAL A 16 37.36 34.72 -14.84
N PHE A 17 37.42 35.21 -16.09
CA PHE A 17 36.96 36.57 -16.42
C PHE A 17 35.45 36.73 -16.68
N PHE A 18 34.70 35.64 -16.88
CA PHE A 18 33.23 35.68 -16.87
C PHE A 18 32.62 35.47 -15.47
N ALA A 19 33.44 35.20 -14.45
CA ALA A 19 33.01 35.12 -13.05
C ALA A 19 32.92 36.50 -12.36
N GLY A 20 33.26 37.59 -13.06
CA GLY A 20 33.18 38.95 -12.55
C GLY A 20 32.45 39.87 -13.52
N SER A 21 31.28 40.36 -13.10
CA SER A 21 30.51 41.46 -13.72
C SER A 21 29.47 41.05 -14.77
N PHE A 22 28.40 40.41 -14.32
CA PHE A 22 27.02 40.76 -14.70
C PHE A 22 26.10 40.31 -13.55
N HIS A 23 25.82 41.23 -12.62
CA HIS A 23 24.63 41.13 -11.77
C HIS A 23 23.50 41.85 -12.51
N PRO A 24 22.65 41.16 -13.29
CA PRO A 24 21.28 41.61 -13.35
C PRO A 24 20.71 41.28 -11.97
N THR A 25 20.37 42.30 -11.19
CA THR A 25 19.46 42.19 -10.05
C THR A 25 18.09 41.75 -10.58
N ILE A 26 18.00 40.49 -10.99
CA ILE A 26 16.74 39.78 -10.98
C ILE A 26 16.51 39.51 -9.50
N SER A 27 15.61 40.29 -8.92
CA SER A 27 14.91 39.92 -7.69
C SER A 27 14.27 38.55 -7.92
N LYS A 28 15.04 37.49 -7.69
CA LYS A 28 14.47 36.24 -7.21
C LYS A 28 13.99 36.55 -5.81
N ALA A 29 12.76 37.04 -5.70
CA ALA A 29 11.95 36.63 -4.58
C ALA A 29 11.81 35.09 -4.73
N GLU A 30 12.83 34.35 -4.31
CA GLU A 30 12.63 32.99 -3.82
C GLU A 30 11.60 33.18 -2.72
N SER A 31 10.34 32.87 -3.02
CA SER A 31 9.31 32.82 -2.00
C SER A 31 9.79 31.77 -1.02
N VAL A 32 10.37 32.24 0.08
CA VAL A 32 10.85 31.39 1.16
C VAL A 32 9.66 30.56 1.59
N PHE A 33 9.77 29.24 1.49
CA PHE A 33 8.81 28.32 2.09
C PHE A 33 8.61 28.74 3.54
N ASP A 34 7.39 29.12 3.92
CA ASP A 34 7.06 29.53 5.28
C ASP A 34 6.27 28.42 5.98
N PRO A 35 6.92 27.59 6.83
CA PRO A 35 6.26 26.51 7.56
C PRO A 35 5.12 27.00 8.46
N ASN A 36 5.16 28.26 8.93
CA ASN A 36 4.12 28.82 9.80
C ASN A 36 2.86 29.19 9.03
N SER A 37 2.94 29.30 7.71
CA SER A 37 1.79 29.57 6.85
C SER A 37 0.94 28.33 6.56
N ILE A 38 1.45 27.12 6.84
CA ILE A 38 0.81 25.86 6.43
C ILE A 38 -0.53 25.67 7.14
N SER A 39 -0.58 25.72 8.47
CA SER A 39 -1.83 25.42 9.21
C SER A 39 -2.95 26.43 8.96
N PRO A 40 -2.69 27.76 8.90
CA PRO A 40 -3.71 28.73 8.48
C PRO A 40 -4.26 28.46 7.08
N LYS A 41 -3.39 28.18 6.11
CA LYS A 41 -3.81 27.88 4.73
C LYS A 41 -4.54 26.55 4.64
N LEU A 42 -4.08 25.53 5.36
CA LEU A 42 -4.73 24.24 5.45
C LEU A 42 -6.15 24.40 5.97
N LYS A 43 -6.36 25.21 7.01
CA LYS A 43 -7.68 25.51 7.58
C LYS A 43 -8.65 26.14 6.57
N GLU A 44 -8.17 26.92 5.61
CA GLU A 44 -9.00 27.56 4.58
C GLU A 44 -9.49 26.57 3.51
N ILE A 45 -8.72 25.52 3.24
CA ILE A 45 -9.01 24.58 2.15
C ILE A 45 -9.50 23.20 2.60
N LEU A 46 -9.28 22.86 3.87
CA LEU A 46 -9.69 21.57 4.43
C LEU A 46 -11.22 21.46 4.36
N ILE A 47 -11.72 20.30 3.97
CA ILE A 47 -13.14 19.98 4.05
C ILE A 47 -13.39 19.35 5.42
N PRO A 48 -14.01 20.06 6.38
CA PRO A 48 -14.26 19.53 7.70
C PRO A 48 -15.36 18.47 7.64
N LEU A 49 -15.10 17.32 8.26
CA LEU A 49 -16.08 16.24 8.41
C LEU A 49 -16.62 16.25 9.84
N LYS A 50 -17.92 16.03 9.99
CA LYS A 50 -18.63 16.12 11.27
C LYS A 50 -18.49 14.86 12.12
N THR A 51 -18.34 13.70 11.47
CA THR A 51 -18.31 12.39 12.12
C THR A 51 -17.66 11.35 11.21
N THR A 52 -17.13 10.29 11.81
CA THR A 52 -16.75 9.07 11.11
C THR A 52 -17.89 8.07 10.99
N GLN A 53 -18.96 8.22 11.78
CA GLN A 53 -20.02 7.21 11.89
C GLN A 53 -20.97 7.24 10.70
N ALA A 54 -21.23 6.05 10.14
CA ALA A 54 -22.27 5.79 9.15
C ALA A 54 -23.68 6.16 9.66
N GLY A 55 -24.66 6.31 8.77
CA GLY A 55 -26.05 6.64 9.13
C GLY A 55 -26.30 8.06 9.65
N ASN A 56 -25.32 8.97 9.56
CA ASN A 56 -25.40 10.35 10.04
C ASN A 56 -25.50 11.40 8.91
N GLY A 57 -25.99 10.99 7.73
CA GLY A 57 -26.10 11.85 6.54
C GLY A 57 -24.76 12.17 5.88
N PHE A 58 -24.82 12.90 4.77
CA PHE A 58 -23.68 13.15 3.88
C PHE A 58 -23.43 14.64 3.60
N GLU A 59 -24.04 15.57 4.32
CA GLU A 59 -23.97 17.02 4.00
C GLU A 59 -22.53 17.56 3.97
N ASP A 60 -21.68 17.09 4.87
CA ASP A 60 -20.25 17.38 4.95
C ASP A 60 -19.40 16.59 3.93
N LEU A 61 -19.93 15.50 3.35
CA LEU A 61 -19.29 14.72 2.28
C LEU A 61 -19.66 15.20 0.86
N GLN A 62 -20.71 16.01 0.71
CA GLN A 62 -21.14 16.53 -0.60
C GLN A 62 -20.01 17.19 -1.43
N PRO A 63 -19.06 17.95 -0.85
CA PRO A 63 -17.93 18.49 -1.62
C PRO A 63 -17.08 17.42 -2.33
N LEU A 64 -16.97 16.21 -1.76
CA LEU A 64 -16.20 15.10 -2.34
C LEU A 64 -16.86 14.57 -3.61
N LYS A 65 -18.17 14.76 -3.82
CA LYS A 65 -18.88 14.33 -5.02
C LYS A 65 -18.22 14.86 -6.28
N LYS A 66 -17.77 16.12 -6.28
CA LYS A 66 -17.08 16.75 -7.42
C LYS A 66 -15.69 16.16 -7.64
N ILE A 67 -14.98 15.83 -6.56
CA ILE A 67 -13.61 15.32 -6.57
C ILE A 67 -13.58 13.88 -7.09
N LEU A 68 -14.55 13.06 -6.66
CA LEU A 68 -14.60 11.63 -6.94
C LEU A 68 -15.48 11.25 -8.14
N LYS A 69 -16.11 12.22 -8.84
CA LYS A 69 -17.11 11.95 -9.88
C LYS A 69 -16.63 10.99 -10.98
N ASP A 70 -15.38 11.15 -11.42
CA ASP A 70 -14.75 10.41 -12.53
C ASP A 70 -13.87 9.26 -12.03
N VAL A 71 -13.81 9.05 -10.71
CA VAL A 71 -13.04 7.96 -10.10
C VAL A 71 -13.82 6.66 -10.31
N LYS A 72 -13.10 5.63 -10.74
CA LYS A 72 -13.60 4.27 -10.97
C LYS A 72 -13.12 3.34 -9.88
N ILE A 73 -11.88 3.48 -9.46
CA ILE A 73 -11.31 2.69 -8.38
C ILE A 73 -10.84 3.65 -7.29
N LEU A 74 -11.53 3.63 -6.16
CA LEU A 74 -11.14 4.43 -4.99
C LEU A 74 -10.41 3.53 -4.00
N GLY A 75 -9.10 3.74 -3.85
CA GLY A 75 -8.31 3.10 -2.80
C GLY A 75 -8.49 3.83 -1.47
N MET A 76 -9.17 3.20 -0.50
CA MET A 76 -9.33 3.72 0.86
C MET A 76 -8.33 3.04 1.78
N GLY A 77 -7.36 3.83 2.23
CA GLY A 77 -6.29 3.40 3.11
C GLY A 77 -6.72 3.23 4.56
N GLU A 78 -5.73 2.93 5.40
CA GLU A 78 -5.76 3.07 6.85
C GLU A 78 -4.33 3.11 7.35
N ALA A 79 -4.03 4.00 8.31
CA ALA A 79 -2.69 4.08 8.88
C ALA A 79 -2.40 2.96 9.89
N THR A 80 -3.45 2.24 10.32
CA THR A 80 -3.39 1.06 11.19
C THR A 80 -4.55 0.12 10.85
N HIS A 81 -4.41 -1.18 11.13
CA HIS A 81 -5.50 -2.16 10.98
C HIS A 81 -6.42 -2.30 12.22
N GLY A 82 -6.28 -1.44 13.23
CA GLY A 82 -6.97 -1.63 14.51
C GLY A 82 -7.60 -0.36 15.08
N THR A 83 -7.91 0.60 14.21
CA THR A 83 -8.47 1.91 14.59
C THR A 83 -9.95 1.98 14.23
N LYS A 84 -10.79 2.18 15.26
CA LYS A 84 -12.25 2.27 15.15
C LYS A 84 -12.71 3.30 14.13
N GLU A 85 -12.18 4.52 14.22
CA GLU A 85 -12.62 5.64 13.40
C GLU A 85 -12.26 5.47 11.91
N PHE A 86 -11.18 4.75 11.60
CA PHE A 86 -10.82 4.42 10.21
C PHE A 86 -11.84 3.47 9.60
N PHE A 87 -12.24 2.44 10.35
CA PHE A 87 -13.26 1.50 9.92
C PHE A 87 -14.62 2.17 9.77
N GLN A 88 -15.03 2.97 10.76
CA GLN A 88 -16.28 3.73 10.70
C GLN A 88 -16.30 4.70 9.51
N MET A 89 -15.23 5.47 9.31
CA MET A 89 -15.16 6.43 8.21
C MET A 89 -15.20 5.73 6.85
N LYS A 90 -14.58 4.56 6.70
CA LYS A 90 -14.66 3.77 5.48
C LYS A 90 -16.04 3.20 5.22
N HIS A 91 -16.74 2.73 6.25
CA HIS A 91 -18.15 2.36 6.16
C HIS A 91 -18.98 3.56 5.68
N ARG A 92 -18.89 4.70 6.37
CA ARG A 92 -19.61 5.93 6.03
C ARG A 92 -19.32 6.41 4.61
N MET A 93 -18.06 6.37 4.19
CA MET A 93 -17.67 6.70 2.82
C MET A 93 -18.29 5.75 1.82
N TYR A 94 -18.38 4.46 2.12
CA TYR A 94 -19.00 3.51 1.21
C TYR A 94 -20.50 3.75 1.06
N GLU A 95 -21.24 4.07 2.13
CA GLU A 95 -22.64 4.49 2.03
C GLU A 95 -22.78 5.69 1.07
N PHE A 96 -21.95 6.72 1.26
CA PHE A 96 -21.94 7.90 0.38
C PHE A 96 -21.63 7.52 -1.07
N LEU A 97 -20.64 6.66 -1.32
CA LEU A 97 -20.27 6.25 -2.67
C LEU A 97 -21.38 5.45 -3.36
N VAL A 98 -22.09 4.60 -2.61
CA VAL A 98 -23.23 3.81 -3.08
C VAL A 98 -24.41 4.73 -3.41
N GLU A 99 -24.79 5.62 -2.51
CA GLU A 99 -26.00 6.44 -2.65
C GLU A 99 -25.81 7.62 -3.60
N GLU A 100 -24.63 8.25 -3.61
CA GLU A 100 -24.41 9.51 -4.33
C GLU A 100 -23.58 9.39 -5.61
N LEU A 101 -22.79 8.32 -5.74
CA LEU A 101 -21.79 8.16 -6.81
C LEU A 101 -21.91 6.85 -7.61
N GLY A 102 -22.85 5.97 -7.26
CA GLY A 102 -23.20 4.78 -8.03
C GLY A 102 -22.21 3.62 -7.89
N TYR A 103 -21.43 3.57 -6.81
CA TYR A 103 -20.58 2.42 -6.51
C TYR A 103 -21.44 1.23 -6.11
N ARG A 104 -21.07 0.02 -6.55
CA ARG A 104 -21.77 -1.23 -6.15
C ARG A 104 -20.83 -2.37 -5.80
N ALA A 105 -19.55 -2.26 -6.14
CA ALA A 105 -18.54 -3.21 -5.72
C ALA A 105 -17.76 -2.66 -4.52
N PHE A 106 -17.63 -3.49 -3.50
CA PHE A 106 -16.73 -3.30 -2.38
C PHE A 106 -15.71 -4.43 -2.39
N ALA A 107 -14.44 -4.09 -2.29
CA ALA A 107 -13.39 -5.09 -2.19
C ALA A 107 -12.44 -4.76 -1.04
N ILE A 108 -12.02 -5.75 -0.27
CA ILE A 108 -11.17 -5.58 0.92
C ILE A 108 -9.93 -6.49 0.86
N GLU A 109 -8.87 -6.06 1.55
CA GLU A 109 -7.62 -6.79 1.79
C GLU A 109 -7.84 -8.03 2.67
N ALA A 110 -8.60 -8.97 2.13
CA ALA A 110 -8.92 -10.25 2.72
C ALA A 110 -8.92 -11.32 1.63
N GLU A 111 -8.88 -12.59 2.05
CA GLU A 111 -8.83 -13.75 1.16
C GLU A 111 -9.92 -13.67 0.08
N PHE A 112 -9.56 -13.85 -1.19
CA PHE A 112 -10.49 -13.74 -2.31
C PHE A 112 -11.77 -14.55 -2.12
N GLY A 113 -11.64 -15.84 -1.76
CA GLY A 113 -12.76 -16.80 -1.68
C GLY A 113 -13.84 -16.49 -0.64
N ILE A 114 -13.62 -15.54 0.29
CA ILE A 114 -14.63 -15.12 1.27
C ILE A 114 -15.88 -14.53 0.61
N HIS A 115 -15.75 -14.06 -0.64
CA HIS A 115 -16.84 -13.44 -1.40
C HIS A 115 -18.10 -14.30 -1.38
N LYS A 116 -17.99 -15.64 -1.40
CA LYS A 116 -19.15 -16.53 -1.45
C LYS A 116 -19.97 -16.47 -0.17
N VAL A 117 -19.32 -16.56 0.99
CA VAL A 117 -20.00 -16.54 2.29
C VAL A 117 -20.66 -15.18 2.51
N ILE A 118 -19.94 -14.09 2.21
CA ILE A 118 -20.43 -12.73 2.46
C ILE A 118 -21.52 -12.35 1.45
N ASN A 119 -21.35 -12.66 0.16
CA ASN A 119 -22.38 -12.39 -0.85
C ASN A 119 -23.65 -13.21 -0.59
N ASN A 120 -23.55 -14.46 -0.13
CA ASN A 120 -24.72 -15.21 0.30
C ASN A 120 -25.46 -14.49 1.43
N TYR A 121 -24.72 -14.00 2.43
CA TYR A 121 -25.29 -13.25 3.55
C TYR A 121 -25.95 -11.94 3.09
N ILE A 122 -25.25 -11.08 2.36
CA ILE A 122 -25.78 -9.76 1.99
C ILE A 122 -26.84 -9.82 0.90
N LEU A 123 -26.82 -10.81 -0.01
CA LEU A 123 -27.80 -10.90 -1.10
C LEU A 123 -29.06 -11.67 -0.70
N THR A 124 -28.92 -12.71 0.11
CA THR A 124 -30.04 -13.64 0.41
C THR A 124 -30.47 -13.61 1.87
N GLY A 125 -29.66 -13.05 2.77
CA GLY A 125 -29.87 -13.16 4.22
C GLY A 125 -29.55 -14.55 4.79
N THR A 126 -28.97 -15.45 4.00
CA THR A 126 -28.60 -16.80 4.45
C THR A 126 -27.28 -16.77 5.20
N GLY A 127 -27.23 -17.46 6.35
CA GLY A 127 -26.08 -17.50 7.24
C GLY A 127 -26.19 -16.52 8.41
N SER A 128 -25.14 -16.45 9.23
CA SER A 128 -25.05 -15.57 10.39
C SER A 128 -23.86 -14.61 10.30
N MET A 129 -23.91 -13.50 11.05
CA MET A 129 -22.77 -12.59 11.16
C MET A 129 -21.54 -13.29 11.76
N GLU A 130 -21.73 -14.25 12.67
CA GLU A 130 -20.64 -15.03 13.24
C GLU A 130 -19.91 -15.85 12.16
N GLU A 131 -20.63 -16.48 11.24
CA GLU A 131 -20.06 -17.20 10.09
C GLU A 131 -19.32 -16.26 9.14
N VAL A 132 -19.89 -15.08 8.86
CA VAL A 132 -19.27 -14.05 8.03
C VAL A 132 -17.93 -13.58 8.61
N ILE A 133 -17.92 -13.20 9.88
CA ILE A 133 -16.72 -12.70 10.56
C ILE A 133 -15.69 -13.82 10.70
N SER A 134 -16.13 -15.05 11.00
CA SER A 134 -15.23 -16.20 11.09
C SER A 134 -14.56 -16.52 9.75
N ALA A 135 -15.28 -16.36 8.64
CA ALA A 135 -14.75 -16.55 7.29
C ALA A 135 -13.67 -15.52 6.91
N MET A 136 -13.66 -14.32 7.51
CA MET A 136 -12.61 -13.32 7.27
C MET A 136 -11.25 -13.74 7.84
N ARG A 137 -11.24 -14.52 8.93
CA ARG A 137 -10.09 -15.15 9.64
C ARG A 137 -9.00 -14.23 10.18
N PHE A 138 -8.82 -13.04 9.61
CA PHE A 138 -7.90 -12.04 10.12
C PHE A 138 -8.53 -11.31 11.31
N TRP A 139 -7.74 -11.13 12.37
CA TRP A 139 -8.19 -10.37 13.55
C TRP A 139 -8.55 -8.93 13.16
N THR A 140 -7.89 -8.38 12.15
CA THR A 140 -8.08 -7.02 11.62
C THR A 140 -9.51 -6.77 11.17
N TRP A 141 -10.17 -7.81 10.66
CA TRP A 141 -11.55 -7.74 10.17
C TRP A 141 -12.57 -8.31 11.16
N SER A 142 -12.10 -8.81 12.31
CA SER A 142 -12.94 -9.43 13.34
C SER A 142 -13.45 -8.39 14.33
N THR A 143 -14.05 -7.32 13.82
CA THR A 143 -14.46 -6.16 14.62
C THR A 143 -15.91 -5.76 14.37
N GLN A 144 -16.49 -5.07 15.35
CA GLN A 144 -17.87 -4.61 15.30
C GLN A 144 -18.09 -3.65 14.12
N GLU A 145 -17.11 -2.79 13.82
CA GLU A 145 -17.23 -1.81 12.74
C GLU A 145 -17.32 -2.48 11.36
N VAL A 146 -16.59 -3.58 11.15
CA VAL A 146 -16.69 -4.36 9.90
C VAL A 146 -18.02 -5.14 9.85
N ALA A 147 -18.46 -5.70 10.98
CA ALA A 147 -19.76 -6.36 11.06
C ALA A 147 -20.92 -5.41 10.77
N ASP A 148 -20.91 -4.20 11.34
CA ASP A 148 -21.91 -3.16 11.12
C ASP A 148 -22.00 -2.79 9.63
N MET A 149 -20.85 -2.66 8.96
CA MET A 149 -20.81 -2.39 7.53
C MET A 149 -21.42 -3.52 6.70
N ILE A 150 -21.11 -4.77 7.03
CA ILE A 150 -21.65 -5.92 6.28
C ILE A 150 -23.16 -6.08 6.53
N ASP A 151 -23.65 -5.83 7.74
CA ASP A 151 -25.09 -5.84 8.01
C ASP A 151 -25.81 -4.70 7.29
N TRP A 152 -25.23 -3.50 7.24
CA TRP A 152 -25.75 -2.41 6.40
C TRP A 152 -25.82 -2.81 4.92
N MET A 153 -24.78 -3.46 4.36
CA MET A 153 -24.83 -3.94 2.96
C MET A 153 -25.99 -4.92 2.74
N LYS A 154 -26.27 -5.78 3.71
CA LYS A 154 -27.42 -6.70 3.69
C LYS A 154 -28.74 -5.92 3.72
N GLU A 155 -28.90 -4.96 4.62
CA GLU A 155 -30.10 -4.12 4.68
C GLU A 155 -30.34 -3.36 3.37
N TYR A 156 -29.28 -2.75 2.82
CA TYR A 156 -29.32 -2.08 1.52
C TYR A 156 -29.78 -3.04 0.41
N ASN A 157 -29.23 -4.26 0.37
CA ASN A 157 -29.57 -5.25 -0.66
C ASN A 157 -30.96 -5.86 -0.50
N GLN A 158 -31.44 -6.02 0.73
CA GLN A 158 -32.77 -6.57 1.00
C GLN A 158 -33.89 -5.56 0.72
N ASN A 159 -33.57 -4.26 0.69
CA ASN A 159 -34.53 -3.24 0.28
C ASN A 159 -34.91 -3.43 -1.22
N PRO A 160 -36.19 -3.68 -1.55
CA PRO A 160 -36.63 -3.89 -2.92
C PRO A 160 -36.52 -2.61 -3.79
N ALA A 161 -36.43 -1.42 -3.18
CA ALA A 161 -36.22 -0.17 -3.91
C ALA A 161 -34.82 -0.08 -4.53
N ASN A 162 -33.84 -0.79 -3.97
CA ASN A 162 -32.47 -0.79 -4.44
C ASN A 162 -32.29 -1.86 -5.52
N ILE A 163 -32.56 -1.51 -6.78
CA ILE A 163 -32.52 -2.46 -7.90
C ILE A 163 -31.10 -3.02 -8.10
N GLU A 164 -30.10 -2.16 -8.10
CA GLU A 164 -28.69 -2.54 -8.19
C GLU A 164 -28.15 -2.89 -6.80
N LYS A 165 -27.73 -4.14 -6.64
CA LYS A 165 -27.22 -4.67 -5.37
C LYS A 165 -25.74 -4.36 -5.18
N ILE A 166 -25.32 -4.25 -3.93
CA ILE A 166 -23.92 -4.25 -3.50
C ILE A 166 -23.37 -5.68 -3.63
N ARG A 167 -22.11 -5.79 -4.04
CA ARG A 167 -21.33 -7.02 -4.13
C ARG A 167 -20.01 -6.86 -3.39
N PHE A 168 -19.64 -7.89 -2.65
CA PHE A 168 -18.47 -7.94 -1.79
C PHE A 168 -17.39 -8.85 -2.38
N TYR A 169 -16.13 -8.43 -2.31
CA TYR A 169 -14.98 -9.18 -2.78
C TYR A 169 -13.83 -9.14 -1.77
N GLY A 170 -13.08 -10.23 -1.67
CA GLY A 170 -11.68 -10.17 -1.22
C GLY A 170 -10.77 -10.03 -2.43
N PHE A 171 -9.61 -9.39 -2.29
CA PHE A 171 -8.60 -9.34 -3.36
C PHE A 171 -7.23 -9.89 -2.94
N ASP A 172 -7.10 -10.38 -1.71
CA ASP A 172 -5.86 -10.97 -1.22
C ASP A 172 -5.80 -12.47 -1.52
N MET A 173 -4.60 -12.94 -1.83
CA MET A 173 -4.29 -14.30 -2.24
C MET A 173 -3.47 -15.07 -1.17
N GLN A 174 -3.23 -14.47 0.00
CA GLN A 174 -2.51 -15.12 1.09
C GLN A 174 -3.21 -16.36 1.68
N GLY A 175 -4.53 -16.49 1.49
CA GLY A 175 -5.33 -17.60 1.99
C GLY A 175 -6.09 -18.33 0.88
N VAL A 176 -6.38 -19.61 1.09
CA VAL A 176 -7.20 -20.45 0.20
C VAL A 176 -8.26 -21.28 0.94
N ASN A 177 -8.60 -20.85 2.17
CA ASN A 177 -9.45 -21.60 3.10
C ASN A 177 -10.94 -21.54 2.75
N SER A 178 -11.38 -20.46 2.11
CA SER A 178 -12.68 -20.34 1.46
C SER A 178 -12.58 -20.75 -0.01
N THR A 179 -11.47 -20.43 -0.68
CA THR A 179 -11.21 -20.76 -2.09
C THR A 179 -11.32 -22.26 -2.38
N VAL A 180 -10.64 -23.12 -1.61
CA VAL A 180 -10.64 -24.58 -1.87
C VAL A 180 -12.04 -25.20 -1.71
N PRO A 181 -12.78 -24.97 -0.59
CA PRO A 181 -14.16 -25.47 -0.45
C PRO A 181 -15.12 -24.93 -1.51
N ASN A 182 -14.92 -23.70 -1.99
CA ASN A 182 -15.74 -23.13 -3.05
C ASN A 182 -15.58 -23.89 -4.37
N ILE A 183 -14.35 -24.18 -4.79
CA ILE A 183 -14.04 -24.99 -5.97
C ILE A 183 -14.62 -26.40 -5.83
N GLN A 184 -14.43 -27.04 -4.66
CA GLN A 184 -14.97 -28.37 -4.41
C GLN A 184 -16.50 -28.40 -4.55
N ALA A 185 -17.21 -27.50 -3.86
CA ALA A 185 -18.67 -27.41 -3.93
C ALA A 185 -19.17 -27.11 -5.36
N TYR A 186 -18.42 -26.31 -6.13
CA TYR A 186 -18.75 -26.05 -7.52
C TYR A 186 -18.62 -27.31 -8.38
N LEU A 187 -17.52 -28.07 -8.25
CA LEU A 187 -17.30 -29.31 -8.99
C LEU A 187 -18.31 -30.40 -8.60
N GLU A 188 -18.70 -30.50 -7.33
CA GLU A 188 -19.77 -31.40 -6.88
C GLU A 188 -21.11 -31.09 -7.57
N LYS A 189 -21.37 -29.81 -7.87
CA LYS A 189 -22.56 -29.36 -8.59
C LYS A 189 -22.46 -29.61 -10.10
N VAL A 190 -21.34 -29.24 -10.72
CA VAL A 190 -21.24 -29.21 -12.20
C VAL A 190 -20.64 -30.47 -12.80
N ASP A 191 -19.89 -31.26 -12.03
CA ASP A 191 -19.18 -32.45 -12.52
C ASP A 191 -19.09 -33.60 -11.49
N PRO A 192 -20.22 -34.04 -10.91
CA PRO A 192 -20.24 -35.01 -9.79
C PRO A 192 -19.73 -36.42 -10.14
N THR A 193 -19.59 -36.73 -11.43
CA THR A 193 -19.20 -38.07 -11.91
C THR A 193 -17.78 -38.11 -12.48
N SER A 194 -17.04 -37.01 -12.44
CA SER A 194 -15.69 -36.96 -12.99
C SER A 194 -14.70 -37.80 -12.17
N GLU A 195 -13.64 -38.26 -12.83
CA GLU A 195 -12.46 -38.85 -12.19
C GLU A 195 -11.49 -37.76 -11.67
N LEU A 196 -12.00 -36.55 -11.38
CA LEU A 196 -11.22 -35.52 -10.73
C LEU A 196 -10.89 -35.97 -9.30
N PRO A 197 -9.73 -35.56 -8.76
CA PRO A 197 -9.30 -35.99 -7.43
C PRO A 197 -10.36 -35.58 -6.40
N SER A 198 -10.72 -36.51 -5.52
CA SER A 198 -11.67 -36.26 -4.43
C SER A 198 -11.01 -35.61 -3.22
N ASP A 199 -9.68 -35.59 -3.15
CA ASP A 199 -8.91 -35.01 -2.05
C ASP A 199 -8.30 -33.67 -2.48
N PHE A 200 -8.97 -32.60 -2.07
CA PHE A 200 -8.53 -31.22 -2.30
C PHE A 200 -7.59 -30.71 -1.21
N SER A 201 -7.25 -31.53 -0.20
CA SER A 201 -6.35 -31.10 0.88
C SER A 201 -4.98 -30.69 0.37
N TYR A 202 -4.50 -31.27 -0.73
CA TYR A 202 -3.24 -30.91 -1.38
C TYR A 202 -3.20 -29.48 -1.97
N LEU A 203 -4.33 -28.77 -2.05
CA LEU A 203 -4.37 -27.38 -2.51
C LEU A 203 -4.05 -26.36 -1.41
N TYR A 204 -3.98 -26.80 -0.14
CA TYR A 204 -3.60 -25.92 0.94
C TYR A 204 -2.08 -25.75 1.02
N PRO A 205 -1.58 -24.56 1.40
CA PRO A 205 -0.15 -24.20 1.35
C PRO A 205 0.77 -25.05 2.25
N ARG A 206 0.21 -25.95 3.07
CA ARG A 206 0.96 -26.80 4.02
C ARG A 206 1.52 -28.07 3.36
N TYR A 207 1.11 -28.37 2.14
CA TYR A 207 1.51 -29.56 1.41
C TYR A 207 2.68 -29.26 0.47
N GLU A 208 3.48 -30.29 0.19
CA GLU A 208 4.59 -30.13 -0.75
C GLU A 208 4.07 -29.80 -2.15
N LYS A 209 4.73 -28.84 -2.80
CA LYS A 209 4.47 -28.40 -4.17
C LYS A 209 4.35 -29.53 -5.19
N SER A 210 5.08 -30.64 -4.96
CA SER A 210 5.04 -31.87 -5.75
C SER A 210 3.64 -32.52 -5.83
N TYR A 211 2.77 -32.26 -4.85
CA TYR A 211 1.37 -32.69 -4.86
C TYR A 211 0.43 -31.59 -5.35
N THR A 212 0.71 -30.32 -4.99
CA THR A 212 -0.17 -29.19 -5.29
C THR A 212 -0.19 -28.85 -6.79
N GLU A 213 0.96 -28.75 -7.46
CA GLU A 213 1.01 -28.34 -8.87
C GLU A 213 0.28 -29.31 -9.81
N PRO A 214 0.51 -30.65 -9.76
CA PRO A 214 -0.18 -31.56 -10.67
C PRO A 214 -1.69 -31.58 -10.46
N LEU A 215 -2.14 -31.42 -9.20
CA LEU A 215 -3.56 -31.32 -8.89
C LEU A 215 -4.15 -30.03 -9.48
N LEU A 216 -3.49 -28.89 -9.26
CA LEU A 216 -3.94 -27.61 -9.78
C LEU A 216 -3.97 -27.59 -11.32
N GLU A 217 -2.94 -28.12 -11.98
CA GLU A 217 -2.90 -28.25 -13.44
C GLU A 217 -4.05 -29.13 -13.96
N LYS A 218 -4.31 -30.28 -13.32
CA LYS A 218 -5.43 -31.16 -13.67
C LYS A 218 -6.77 -30.43 -13.54
N LEU A 219 -6.97 -29.65 -12.48
CA LEU A 219 -8.18 -28.86 -12.26
C LEU A 219 -8.35 -27.76 -13.30
N VAL A 220 -7.30 -26.97 -13.56
CA VAL A 220 -7.33 -25.92 -14.60
C VAL A 220 -7.68 -26.51 -15.97
N ASN A 221 -7.02 -27.61 -16.36
CA ASN A 221 -7.31 -28.28 -17.64
C ASN A 221 -8.76 -28.78 -17.71
N ALA A 222 -9.32 -29.26 -16.60
CA ALA A 222 -10.71 -29.69 -16.55
C ALA A 222 -11.70 -28.53 -16.72
N PHE A 223 -11.43 -27.37 -16.08
CA PHE A 223 -12.24 -26.16 -16.27
C PHE A 223 -12.23 -25.70 -17.72
N GLU A 224 -11.05 -25.62 -18.35
CA GLU A 224 -10.93 -25.19 -19.74
C GLU A 224 -11.61 -26.17 -20.71
N THR A 225 -11.41 -27.49 -20.52
CA THR A 225 -11.98 -28.52 -21.39
C THR A 225 -13.50 -28.61 -21.28
N ASN A 226 -14.03 -28.41 -20.07
CA ASN A 226 -15.47 -28.59 -19.79
C ASN A 226 -16.23 -27.27 -19.65
N LYS A 227 -15.66 -26.13 -20.08
CA LYS A 227 -16.25 -24.79 -19.91
C LYS A 227 -17.73 -24.74 -20.26
N ASP A 228 -18.09 -25.17 -21.47
CA ASP A 228 -19.48 -25.11 -21.94
C ASP A 228 -20.43 -25.94 -21.06
N THR A 229 -19.98 -27.13 -20.63
CA THR A 229 -20.75 -27.99 -19.72
C THR A 229 -20.90 -27.33 -18.35
N TYR A 230 -19.82 -26.83 -17.78
CA TYR A 230 -19.82 -26.22 -16.44
C TYR A 230 -20.70 -24.97 -16.42
N VAL A 231 -20.61 -24.11 -17.44
CA VAL A 231 -21.48 -22.94 -17.61
C VAL A 231 -22.95 -23.36 -17.76
N SER A 232 -23.25 -24.40 -18.56
CA SER A 232 -24.63 -24.86 -18.74
C SER A 232 -25.29 -25.41 -17.47
N ARG A 233 -24.48 -25.91 -16.52
CA ARG A 233 -24.91 -26.45 -15.22
C ARG A 233 -24.83 -25.42 -14.09
N SER A 234 -24.37 -24.22 -14.38
CA SER A 234 -24.23 -23.12 -13.43
C SER A 234 -24.64 -21.80 -14.11
N SER A 235 -23.69 -20.87 -14.30
CA SER A 235 -23.82 -19.62 -15.04
C SER A 235 -22.42 -19.19 -15.52
N LYS A 236 -22.35 -18.16 -16.37
CA LYS A 236 -21.04 -17.62 -16.79
C LYS A 236 -20.35 -16.92 -15.61
N GLU A 237 -21.13 -16.17 -14.85
CA GLU A 237 -20.77 -15.45 -13.64
C GLU A 237 -20.11 -16.40 -12.62
N GLU A 238 -20.81 -17.48 -12.29
CA GLU A 238 -20.32 -18.49 -11.33
C GLU A 238 -19.10 -19.26 -11.88
N TYR A 239 -19.05 -19.56 -13.17
CA TYR A 239 -17.87 -20.17 -13.78
C TYR A 239 -16.64 -19.27 -13.68
N GLU A 240 -16.76 -17.99 -14.07
CA GLU A 240 -15.62 -17.07 -14.12
C GLU A 240 -15.06 -16.79 -12.71
N ILE A 241 -15.92 -16.67 -11.68
CA ILE A 241 -15.45 -16.44 -10.31
C ILE A 241 -14.72 -17.66 -9.73
N ILE A 242 -15.22 -18.88 -9.97
CA ILE A 242 -14.54 -20.10 -9.50
C ILE A 242 -13.28 -20.36 -10.33
N ARG A 243 -13.27 -20.02 -11.62
CA ARG A 243 -12.06 -20.07 -12.44
C ARG A 243 -11.01 -19.08 -11.93
N ARG A 244 -11.41 -17.92 -11.42
CA ARG A 244 -10.49 -16.98 -10.77
C ARG A 244 -9.94 -17.55 -9.47
N GLU A 245 -10.75 -18.26 -8.68
CA GLU A 245 -10.28 -18.93 -7.47
C GLU A 245 -9.16 -19.96 -7.72
N LEU A 246 -9.13 -20.65 -8.87
CA LEU A 246 -7.99 -21.48 -9.25
C LEU A 246 -6.70 -20.65 -9.45
N GLU A 247 -6.82 -19.43 -9.99
CA GLU A 247 -5.69 -18.51 -10.13
C GLU A 247 -5.20 -18.03 -8.76
N ILE A 248 -6.11 -17.83 -7.79
CA ILE A 248 -5.74 -17.48 -6.41
C ILE A 248 -4.85 -18.56 -5.78
N ILE A 249 -5.13 -19.84 -6.03
CA ILE A 249 -4.28 -20.94 -5.55
C ILE A 249 -2.89 -20.88 -6.22
N TYR A 250 -2.83 -20.58 -7.53
CA TYR A 250 -1.57 -20.39 -8.25
C TYR A 250 -0.74 -19.24 -7.67
N GLN A 251 -1.38 -18.10 -7.44
CA GLN A 251 -0.75 -16.95 -6.79
C GLN A 251 -0.25 -17.36 -5.40
N ASN A 252 -1.08 -18.04 -4.59
CA ASN A 252 -0.75 -18.43 -3.22
C ASN A 252 0.50 -19.30 -3.15
N LEU A 253 0.58 -20.30 -4.04
CA LEU A 253 1.72 -21.18 -4.17
C LEU A 253 3.01 -20.41 -4.50
N HIS A 254 2.95 -19.45 -5.44
CA HIS A 254 4.12 -18.63 -5.77
C HIS A 254 4.58 -17.73 -4.62
N LEU A 255 3.65 -17.21 -3.81
CA LEU A 255 4.01 -16.44 -2.62
C LEU A 255 4.67 -17.33 -1.56
N ASP A 256 4.17 -18.54 -1.35
CA ASP A 256 4.75 -19.51 -0.44
C ASP A 256 6.17 -19.88 -0.86
N GLU A 257 6.44 -20.06 -2.15
CA GLU A 257 7.81 -20.33 -2.66
C GLU A 257 8.83 -19.25 -2.32
N ILE A 258 8.41 -17.98 -2.35
CA ILE A 258 9.27 -16.85 -1.99
C ILE A 258 9.38 -16.70 -0.47
N SER A 259 8.33 -17.03 0.28
CA SER A 259 8.22 -16.75 1.71
C SER A 259 8.70 -17.91 2.60
N SER A 260 8.63 -19.16 2.13
CA SER A 260 9.03 -20.38 2.85
C SER A 260 10.51 -20.42 3.30
N PRO A 261 11.49 -19.85 2.55
CA PRO A 261 12.87 -19.73 3.04
C PRO A 261 13.00 -18.94 4.35
N ILE A 262 12.05 -18.04 4.67
CA ILE A 262 12.04 -17.23 5.89
C ILE A 262 11.83 -18.09 7.14
N GLU A 263 11.13 -19.23 7.03
CA GLU A 263 10.86 -20.10 8.18
C GLU A 263 12.02 -21.04 8.51
N ASN A 264 12.96 -21.29 7.58
CA ASN A 264 13.82 -22.48 7.69
C ASN A 264 15.34 -22.36 7.50
N LYS A 265 15.96 -21.21 7.15
CA LYS A 265 17.41 -20.95 7.35
C LYS A 265 17.82 -19.60 6.77
N ASP A 266 18.70 -18.92 7.52
CA ASP A 266 19.37 -17.65 7.23
C ASP A 266 18.45 -16.42 7.18
N ILE A 267 18.57 -15.59 8.22
CA ILE A 267 17.94 -14.26 8.27
C ILE A 267 18.42 -13.48 7.06
N ASP A 268 17.49 -13.13 6.18
CA ASP A 268 17.76 -12.19 5.10
C ASP A 268 17.98 -10.79 5.67
N VAL A 269 19.23 -10.50 6.03
CA VAL A 269 19.66 -9.18 6.52
C VAL A 269 19.45 -8.08 5.47
N SER A 270 19.35 -8.44 4.18
CA SER A 270 19.17 -7.47 3.11
C SER A 270 17.72 -6.99 2.97
N GLY A 271 16.75 -7.75 3.50
CA GLY A 271 15.31 -7.53 3.31
C GLY A 271 14.82 -7.76 1.88
N GLU A 272 15.62 -8.37 1.00
CA GLU A 272 15.27 -8.68 -0.39
C GLU A 272 14.10 -9.66 -0.49
N THR A 273 14.07 -10.71 0.33
CA THR A 273 12.98 -11.69 0.38
C THR A 273 11.66 -11.01 0.77
N PHE A 274 11.68 -10.15 1.80
CA PHE A 274 10.51 -9.35 2.18
C PHE A 274 10.04 -8.45 1.03
N ARG A 275 10.95 -7.76 0.34
CA ARG A 275 10.60 -6.89 -0.79
C ARG A 275 9.98 -7.66 -1.95
N LYS A 276 10.53 -8.85 -2.26
CA LYS A 276 10.01 -9.73 -3.31
C LYS A 276 8.65 -10.30 -2.95
N SER A 277 8.48 -10.81 -1.73
CA SER A 277 7.18 -11.36 -1.29
C SER A 277 6.11 -10.27 -1.22
N PHE A 278 6.43 -9.08 -0.70
CA PHE A 278 5.53 -7.93 -0.71
C PHE A 278 5.16 -7.54 -2.14
N SER A 279 6.13 -7.35 -3.04
CA SER A 279 5.84 -6.93 -4.42
C SER A 279 5.04 -7.98 -5.18
N LEU A 280 5.28 -9.28 -4.95
CA LEU A 280 4.50 -10.35 -5.55
C LEU A 280 3.06 -10.37 -5.03
N ARG A 281 2.88 -10.24 -3.70
CA ARG A 281 1.55 -10.17 -3.09
C ARG A 281 0.77 -8.99 -3.66
N ASP A 282 1.37 -7.80 -3.68
CA ASP A 282 0.74 -6.59 -4.18
C ASP A 282 0.46 -6.61 -5.69
N ALA A 283 1.35 -7.21 -6.49
CA ALA A 283 1.08 -7.46 -7.90
C ALA A 283 -0.11 -8.41 -8.10
N SER A 284 -0.21 -9.44 -7.27
CA SER A 284 -1.34 -10.37 -7.30
C SER A 284 -2.64 -9.70 -6.87
N MET A 285 -2.61 -8.87 -5.82
CA MET A 285 -3.76 -8.06 -5.39
C MET A 285 -4.20 -7.07 -6.48
N ALA A 286 -3.26 -6.41 -7.15
CA ALA A 286 -3.57 -5.52 -8.28
C ALA A 286 -4.23 -6.29 -9.43
N ASP A 287 -3.73 -7.48 -9.77
CA ASP A 287 -4.35 -8.35 -10.77
C ASP A 287 -5.76 -8.80 -10.36
N ASN A 288 -5.96 -9.14 -9.07
CA ASN A 288 -7.27 -9.49 -8.52
C ASN A 288 -8.26 -8.32 -8.62
N VAL A 289 -7.83 -7.10 -8.27
CA VAL A 289 -8.66 -5.89 -8.42
C VAL A 289 -9.00 -5.62 -9.88
N LYS A 290 -8.04 -5.76 -10.80
CA LYS A 290 -8.28 -5.63 -12.25
C LYS A 290 -9.30 -6.66 -12.74
N TRP A 291 -9.18 -7.90 -12.28
CA TRP A 291 -10.15 -8.94 -12.60
C TRP A 291 -11.55 -8.59 -12.07
N ILE A 292 -11.67 -8.15 -10.81
CA ILE A 292 -12.95 -7.72 -10.22
C ILE A 292 -13.55 -6.56 -11.01
N HIS A 293 -12.75 -5.55 -11.39
CA HIS A 293 -13.20 -4.42 -12.20
C HIS A 293 -13.77 -4.86 -13.55
N ASN A 294 -13.08 -5.75 -14.25
CA ASN A 294 -13.54 -6.26 -15.54
C ASN A 294 -14.79 -7.13 -15.40
N TYR A 295 -14.85 -7.97 -14.36
CA TYR A 295 -16.01 -8.79 -14.03
C TYR A 295 -17.25 -7.92 -13.74
N GLU A 296 -17.10 -6.90 -12.89
CA GLU A 296 -18.16 -5.94 -12.58
C GLU A 296 -18.68 -5.22 -13.83
N LYS A 297 -17.75 -4.78 -14.68
CA LYS A 297 -18.08 -4.07 -15.91
C LYS A 297 -18.79 -4.96 -16.93
N GLU A 298 -18.36 -6.22 -17.06
CA GLU A 298 -18.93 -7.16 -18.00
C GLU A 298 -20.33 -7.60 -17.58
N TYR A 299 -20.48 -8.05 -16.33
CA TYR A 299 -21.70 -8.74 -15.86
C TYR A 299 -22.72 -7.81 -15.20
N TYR A 300 -22.27 -6.71 -14.58
CA TYR A 300 -23.16 -5.79 -13.86
C TYR A 300 -23.23 -4.38 -14.47
N LYS A 301 -22.46 -4.11 -15.53
CA LYS A 301 -22.34 -2.79 -16.16
C LYS A 301 -21.94 -1.69 -15.16
N ASN A 302 -21.27 -2.08 -14.08
CA ASN A 302 -20.73 -1.18 -13.07
C ASN A 302 -19.20 -1.25 -13.16
N ASP A 303 -18.54 -0.10 -13.23
CA ASP A 303 -17.07 -0.03 -13.30
C ASP A 303 -16.49 0.68 -12.08
N LYS A 304 -17.25 0.77 -10.99
CA LYS A 304 -16.91 1.52 -9.79
C LYS A 304 -16.71 0.63 -8.56
N ILE A 305 -15.50 0.62 -8.03
CA ILE A 305 -15.08 -0.20 -6.88
C ILE A 305 -14.47 0.68 -5.79
N MET A 306 -14.90 0.50 -4.55
CA MET A 306 -14.15 0.95 -3.38
C MET A 306 -13.25 -0.19 -2.90
N LEU A 307 -11.95 0.08 -2.81
CA LEU A 307 -10.97 -0.83 -2.20
C LEU A 307 -10.74 -0.41 -0.75
N TRP A 308 -10.68 -1.37 0.16
CA TRP A 308 -10.29 -1.17 1.55
C TRP A 308 -9.01 -1.94 1.82
N ALA A 309 -7.92 -1.24 2.14
CA ALA A 309 -6.63 -1.85 2.47
C ALA A 309 -5.79 -0.92 3.35
N HIS A 310 -4.67 -1.42 3.85
CA HIS A 310 -3.67 -0.57 4.48
C HIS A 310 -3.16 0.53 3.56
N ASN A 311 -2.79 1.68 4.15
CA ASN A 311 -2.20 2.83 3.46
C ASN A 311 -1.04 2.47 2.52
N GLY A 312 -0.22 1.49 2.90
CA GLY A 312 0.92 1.04 2.11
C GLY A 312 0.53 0.29 0.83
N HIS A 313 -0.59 -0.43 0.84
CA HIS A 313 -1.07 -1.17 -0.34
C HIS A 313 -1.77 -0.25 -1.33
N ILE A 314 -2.46 0.80 -0.89
CA ILE A 314 -3.19 1.72 -1.78
C ILE A 314 -2.37 2.93 -2.25
N SER A 315 -1.17 3.16 -1.74
CA SER A 315 -0.42 4.36 -2.11
C SER A 315 -0.03 4.34 -3.60
N ASN A 316 0.00 5.51 -4.24
CA ASN A 316 0.41 5.71 -5.63
C ASN A 316 1.88 5.36 -5.87
N HIS A 317 2.69 5.36 -4.81
CA HIS A 317 4.08 4.98 -4.81
C HIS A 317 4.46 4.50 -3.39
N PHE A 318 5.40 3.57 -3.29
CA PHE A 318 5.96 3.12 -2.03
C PHE A 318 7.47 3.31 -2.03
N GLN A 319 7.93 4.40 -1.41
CA GLN A 319 9.34 4.83 -1.48
C GLN A 319 10.33 3.90 -0.75
N MET A 320 9.85 2.89 -0.02
CA MET A 320 10.73 1.89 0.59
C MET A 320 11.28 0.92 -0.48
N ALA A 321 12.51 1.16 -0.91
CA ALA A 321 13.40 0.17 -1.51
C ALA A 321 12.92 -0.50 -2.82
N ASN A 322 12.37 0.27 -3.76
CA ASN A 322 11.90 -0.20 -5.08
C ASN A 322 10.85 -1.32 -5.00
N ILE A 323 10.02 -1.32 -3.95
CA ILE A 323 8.87 -2.20 -3.85
C ILE A 323 7.77 -1.68 -4.79
N SER A 324 7.15 -2.58 -5.56
CA SER A 324 5.93 -2.26 -6.30
C SER A 324 4.74 -2.65 -5.45
N ASN A 325 3.98 -1.67 -5.00
CA ASN A 325 2.75 -1.88 -4.24
C ASN A 325 1.52 -1.81 -5.15
N MET A 326 0.39 -2.34 -4.70
CA MET A 326 -0.84 -2.52 -5.48
C MET A 326 -1.31 -1.18 -6.04
N GLY A 327 -1.32 -0.13 -5.22
CA GLY A 327 -1.76 1.21 -5.60
C GLY A 327 -0.91 1.82 -6.71
N SER A 328 0.41 1.60 -6.72
CA SER A 328 1.26 2.07 -7.83
C SER A 328 0.90 1.39 -9.16
N LEU A 329 0.66 0.09 -9.15
CA LEU A 329 0.27 -0.68 -10.33
C LEU A 329 -1.12 -0.27 -10.85
N LEU A 330 -2.07 -0.03 -9.94
CA LEU A 330 -3.40 0.47 -10.28
C LEU A 330 -3.35 1.92 -10.78
N LYS A 331 -2.51 2.77 -10.17
CA LYS A 331 -2.28 4.14 -10.65
C LYS A 331 -1.70 4.14 -12.04
N ASP A 332 -0.80 3.20 -12.35
CA ASP A 332 -0.21 3.10 -13.67
C ASP A 332 -1.20 2.63 -14.74
N GLU A 333 -2.11 1.71 -14.41
CA GLU A 333 -3.12 1.23 -15.35
C GLU A 333 -4.27 2.24 -15.54
N PHE A 334 -4.88 2.69 -14.45
CA PHE A 334 -6.12 3.47 -14.46
C PHE A 334 -5.90 4.99 -14.40
N LYS A 335 -4.66 5.44 -14.17
CA LYS A 335 -4.27 6.86 -14.14
C LYS A 335 -5.20 7.69 -13.23
N LYS A 336 -5.98 8.61 -13.80
CA LYS A 336 -6.88 9.51 -13.04
C LYS A 336 -8.15 8.81 -12.57
N GLU A 337 -8.48 7.65 -13.12
CA GLU A 337 -9.62 6.84 -12.70
C GLU A 337 -9.32 6.05 -11.42
N TYR A 338 -8.05 5.94 -11.02
CA TYR A 338 -7.63 5.49 -9.69
C TYR A 338 -7.32 6.69 -8.79
N TYR A 339 -7.98 6.74 -7.63
CA TYR A 339 -7.75 7.74 -6.60
C TYR A 339 -7.33 7.06 -5.31
N SER A 340 -6.15 7.42 -4.80
CA SER A 340 -5.60 6.90 -3.54
C SER A 340 -5.92 7.87 -2.40
N LEU A 341 -6.77 7.44 -1.46
CA LEU A 341 -7.18 8.21 -0.30
C LEU A 341 -6.58 7.60 0.97
N GLY A 342 -5.52 8.23 1.48
CA GLY A 342 -4.84 7.81 2.70
C GLY A 342 -5.55 8.27 3.97
N PHE A 343 -5.16 7.68 5.09
CA PHE A 343 -5.57 8.11 6.43
C PHE A 343 -4.36 8.48 7.28
N ASP A 344 -4.51 9.40 8.21
CA ASP A 344 -3.52 9.67 9.25
C ASP A 344 -4.23 10.16 10.51
N PHE A 345 -3.52 10.19 11.63
CA PHE A 345 -4.05 10.61 12.92
C PHE A 345 -2.99 11.27 13.79
N TYR A 346 -3.42 12.00 14.83
CA TYR A 346 -2.50 12.71 15.71
C TYR A 346 -2.15 11.91 16.96
N LYS A 347 -3.15 11.32 17.61
CA LYS A 347 -2.97 10.46 18.80
C LYS A 347 -4.15 9.51 18.97
N GLY A 348 -4.04 8.59 19.91
CA GLY A 348 -5.15 7.70 20.28
C GLY A 348 -4.70 6.27 20.48
N SER A 349 -5.65 5.34 20.43
CA SER A 349 -5.38 3.91 20.59
C SER A 349 -5.68 3.11 19.33
N LEU A 350 -5.02 1.96 19.24
CA LEU A 350 -5.27 0.96 18.21
C LEU A 350 -5.18 -0.46 18.80
N VAL A 351 -5.88 -1.39 18.15
CA VAL A 351 -5.62 -2.82 18.31
C VAL A 351 -4.41 -3.21 17.45
N THR A 352 -3.47 -3.95 18.02
CA THR A 352 -2.32 -4.48 17.29
C THR A 352 -1.77 -5.72 17.97
N VAL A 353 -0.96 -6.49 17.26
CA VAL A 353 -0.13 -7.52 17.91
C VAL A 353 1.09 -6.84 18.50
N GLY A 354 1.26 -6.97 19.82
CA GLY A 354 2.36 -6.37 20.58
C GLY A 354 2.97 -7.35 21.58
N GLU A 355 3.91 -6.87 22.38
CA GLU A 355 4.60 -7.62 23.42
C GLU A 355 3.87 -7.53 24.78
N THR A 356 3.73 -8.68 25.44
CA THR A 356 3.27 -8.84 26.82
C THR A 356 4.33 -9.56 27.65
N SER A 357 4.13 -9.69 28.97
CA SER A 357 5.00 -10.50 29.84
C SER A 357 5.07 -11.99 29.48
N TRP A 358 4.12 -12.49 28.66
CA TRP A 358 3.99 -13.90 28.29
C TRP A 358 4.31 -14.18 26.81
N GLY A 359 4.76 -13.16 26.07
CA GLY A 359 5.03 -13.24 24.64
C GLY A 359 4.19 -12.27 23.82
N ARG A 360 4.07 -12.53 22.52
CA ARG A 360 3.24 -11.70 21.63
C ARG A 360 1.77 -12.07 21.77
N ASP A 361 0.90 -11.07 21.90
CA ASP A 361 -0.56 -11.25 21.87
C ASP A 361 -1.20 -10.05 21.17
N LEU A 362 -2.45 -10.24 20.74
CA LEU A 362 -3.31 -9.17 20.29
C LEU A 362 -3.72 -8.33 21.49
N GLY A 363 -3.57 -7.01 21.40
CA GLY A 363 -3.93 -6.10 22.48
C GLY A 363 -4.11 -4.67 22.02
N ILE A 364 -4.33 -3.79 22.99
CA ILE A 364 -4.48 -2.35 22.77
C ILE A 364 -3.16 -1.66 23.09
N ILE A 365 -2.76 -0.73 22.23
CA ILE A 365 -1.68 0.21 22.50
C ILE A 365 -2.17 1.64 22.39
N GLU A 366 -1.73 2.48 23.32
CA GLU A 366 -1.98 3.92 23.36
C GLU A 366 -0.78 4.64 22.75
N LEU A 367 -1.04 5.44 21.71
CA LEU A 367 -0.08 6.36 21.11
C LEU A 367 -0.33 7.75 21.68
N ALA A 368 0.64 8.21 22.46
CA ALA A 368 0.62 9.53 23.07
C ALA A 368 0.82 10.63 22.02
N GLU A 369 0.66 11.89 22.45
CA GLU A 369 0.98 13.02 21.58
C GLU A 369 2.43 12.94 21.06
N PRO A 370 2.65 13.15 19.76
CA PRO A 370 3.96 13.07 19.16
C PRO A 370 4.88 14.14 19.76
N LYS A 371 6.09 13.73 20.15
CA LYS A 371 7.09 14.62 20.77
C LYS A 371 7.65 15.65 19.77
N GLU A 372 7.61 15.30 18.49
CA GLU A 372 8.06 16.14 17.38
C GLU A 372 6.90 16.38 16.41
N LYS A 373 7.01 17.41 15.59
CA LYS A 373 5.97 17.73 14.60
C LYS A 373 5.91 16.65 13.52
N ILE A 374 4.78 15.97 13.43
CA ILE A 374 4.45 14.99 12.38
C ILE A 374 3.41 15.56 11.43
N PHE A 375 3.12 14.90 10.31
CA PHE A 375 2.18 15.40 9.29
C PHE A 375 0.81 15.81 9.87
N SER A 376 0.22 14.95 10.71
CA SER A 376 -1.06 15.22 11.38
C SER A 376 -1.03 16.38 12.38
N SER A 377 0.16 16.86 12.81
CA SER A 377 0.29 18.02 13.69
C SER A 377 -0.23 19.31 13.03
N TRP A 378 -0.04 19.47 11.72
CA TRP A 378 -0.58 20.62 10.99
C TRP A 378 -2.11 20.58 10.90
N PHE A 379 -2.71 19.39 10.81
CA PHE A 379 -4.17 19.22 10.84
C PHE A 379 -4.75 19.57 12.21
N LYS A 380 -4.13 19.12 13.31
CA LYS A 380 -4.49 19.51 14.68
C LYS A 380 -4.55 21.03 14.85
N GLU A 381 -3.55 21.74 14.34
CA GLU A 381 -3.47 23.21 14.44
C GLU A 381 -4.64 23.94 13.74
N THR A 382 -5.37 23.29 12.83
CA THR A 382 -6.56 23.88 12.19
C THR A 382 -7.76 23.96 13.15
N GLY A 383 -7.82 23.08 14.15
CA GLY A 383 -8.96 22.91 15.05
C GLY A 383 -10.14 22.13 14.45
N TYR A 384 -9.95 21.44 13.32
CA TYR A 384 -10.91 20.49 12.77
C TYR A 384 -10.52 19.06 13.18
N PRO A 385 -11.32 18.37 14.04
CA PRO A 385 -10.97 17.03 14.50
C PRO A 385 -10.93 15.98 13.40
N ILE A 386 -11.77 16.15 12.36
CA ILE A 386 -11.77 15.29 11.18
C ILE A 386 -11.75 16.20 9.95
N GLY A 387 -10.81 15.95 9.05
CA GLY A 387 -10.66 16.77 7.86
C GLY A 387 -10.20 15.96 6.65
N PHE A 388 -10.85 16.22 5.52
CA PHE A 388 -10.42 15.73 4.22
C PHE A 388 -9.64 16.82 3.48
N LEU A 389 -8.49 16.45 2.92
CA LEU A 389 -7.67 17.30 2.07
C LEU A 389 -7.48 16.65 0.71
N ASP A 390 -7.96 17.30 -0.35
CA ASP A 390 -7.63 16.94 -1.74
C ASP A 390 -6.31 17.60 -2.14
N PHE A 391 -5.32 16.78 -2.50
CA PHE A 391 -3.98 17.30 -2.77
C PHE A 391 -3.93 18.11 -4.07
N ASN A 392 -4.76 17.79 -5.06
CA ASN A 392 -4.83 18.61 -6.28
C ASN A 392 -5.28 20.04 -5.99
N THR A 393 -6.29 20.21 -5.14
CA THR A 393 -6.75 21.53 -4.69
C THR A 393 -5.70 22.21 -3.83
N ALA A 394 -5.11 21.50 -2.86
CA ALA A 394 -4.07 22.04 -1.99
C ALA A 394 -2.84 22.54 -2.77
N SER A 395 -2.41 21.79 -3.78
CA SER A 395 -1.30 22.09 -4.67
C SER A 395 -1.47 23.36 -5.52
N THR A 396 -2.65 23.98 -5.51
CA THR A 396 -2.84 25.30 -6.14
C THR A 396 -2.18 26.43 -5.32
N ASP A 397 -1.98 26.23 -4.01
CA ASP A 397 -1.17 27.11 -3.18
C ASP A 397 0.29 26.65 -3.16
N ARG A 398 1.22 27.59 -3.38
CA ARG A 398 2.64 27.29 -3.49
C ARG A 398 3.27 26.71 -2.21
N ASN A 399 2.83 27.15 -1.04
CA ASN A 399 3.41 26.69 0.24
C ASN A 399 2.88 25.31 0.56
N LEU A 400 1.59 25.05 0.31
CA LEU A 400 1.01 23.72 0.47
C LEU A 400 1.58 22.72 -0.54
N GLU A 401 1.80 23.15 -1.79
CA GLU A 401 2.49 22.34 -2.80
C GLU A 401 3.90 21.93 -2.32
N SER A 402 4.67 22.91 -1.85
CA SER A 402 6.01 22.65 -1.32
C SER A 402 5.96 21.74 -0.09
N TRP A 403 4.99 21.92 0.80
CA TRP A 403 4.81 21.10 1.99
C TRP A 403 4.46 19.65 1.64
N LEU A 404 3.48 19.43 0.76
CA LEU A 404 3.06 18.09 0.32
C LEU A 404 4.13 17.36 -0.51
N SER A 405 5.08 18.10 -1.10
CA SER A 405 6.18 17.57 -1.92
C SER A 405 7.48 17.37 -1.12
N THR A 406 7.45 17.58 0.20
CA THR A 406 8.58 17.30 1.10
C THR A 406 8.29 16.09 1.99
N GLU A 407 9.35 15.49 2.52
CA GLU A 407 9.26 14.35 3.43
C GLU A 407 8.65 14.74 4.78
N HIS A 408 7.65 13.96 5.22
CA HIS A 408 7.01 14.05 6.52
C HIS A 408 7.06 12.72 7.26
N SER A 409 7.07 12.77 8.59
CA SER A 409 6.77 11.59 9.40
C SER A 409 5.24 11.40 9.43
N MET A 410 4.78 10.22 9.04
CA MET A 410 3.36 9.80 9.03
C MET A 410 3.21 8.42 9.66
N HIS A 411 2.04 8.11 10.22
CA HIS A 411 1.76 6.76 10.71
C HIS A 411 1.58 5.77 9.56
N LEU A 412 2.21 4.61 9.68
CA LEU A 412 2.13 3.53 8.70
C LEU A 412 2.34 2.19 9.42
N ILE A 413 1.43 1.87 10.33
CA ILE A 413 1.53 0.77 11.29
C ILE A 413 0.80 -0.46 10.73
N GLY A 414 1.53 -1.52 10.43
CA GLY A 414 0.94 -2.78 9.97
C GLY A 414 0.20 -3.55 11.06
N ALA A 415 -0.03 -4.85 10.84
CA ALA A 415 -0.71 -5.72 11.80
C ALA A 415 0.06 -5.93 13.12
N MET A 416 1.34 -5.56 13.15
CA MET A 416 2.21 -5.60 14.32
C MET A 416 2.91 -4.26 14.46
N LEU A 417 3.05 -3.77 15.68
CA LEU A 417 3.83 -2.56 15.96
C LEU A 417 5.18 -2.93 16.57
N TYR A 418 6.25 -2.66 15.83
CA TYR A 418 7.62 -2.78 16.34
C TYR A 418 8.13 -1.45 16.92
N LYS A 419 9.07 -1.53 17.87
CA LYS A 419 9.78 -0.34 18.37
C LYS A 419 10.37 0.43 17.20
N THR A 420 10.25 1.76 17.25
CA THR A 420 10.73 2.70 16.21
C THR A 420 10.08 2.59 14.82
N GLN A 421 9.03 1.77 14.65
CA GLN A 421 8.29 1.64 13.38
C GLN A 421 6.88 2.27 13.43
N GLU A 422 6.62 3.13 14.41
CA GLU A 422 5.36 3.89 14.50
C GLU A 422 5.22 4.87 13.32
N LEU A 423 6.30 5.57 13.00
CA LEU A 423 6.34 6.63 12.01
C LEU A 423 7.23 6.23 10.83
N THR A 424 6.74 6.48 9.63
CA THR A 424 7.48 6.31 8.37
C THR A 424 7.66 7.66 7.69
N LYS A 425 8.82 7.84 7.05
CA LYS A 425 9.11 9.00 6.22
C LYS A 425 8.43 8.84 4.86
N VAL A 426 7.57 9.80 4.53
CA VAL A 426 6.69 9.76 3.35
C VAL A 426 6.69 11.13 2.68
N ILE A 427 6.69 11.17 1.35
CA ILE A 427 6.32 12.37 0.58
C ILE A 427 4.82 12.26 0.27
N PRO A 428 3.93 13.01 0.95
CA PRO A 428 2.48 12.78 0.88
C PRO A 428 1.93 12.78 -0.54
N LYS A 429 2.35 13.75 -1.37
CA LYS A 429 1.88 13.89 -2.75
C LYS A 429 2.32 12.75 -3.68
N GLU A 430 3.40 12.06 -3.35
CA GLU A 430 3.81 10.86 -4.08
C GLU A 430 3.00 9.63 -3.66
N PHE A 431 2.52 9.59 -2.42
CA PHE A 431 1.80 8.43 -1.89
C PHE A 431 0.29 8.51 -2.12
N TYR A 432 -0.33 9.68 -2.04
CA TYR A 432 -1.80 9.78 -2.05
C TYR A 432 -2.28 10.91 -2.98
N ASP A 433 -3.54 10.81 -3.43
CA ASP A 433 -4.25 11.90 -4.13
C ASP A 433 -5.01 12.81 -3.15
N GLY A 434 -5.34 12.27 -1.96
CA GLY A 434 -5.92 13.01 -0.85
C GLY A 434 -5.75 12.25 0.47
N ILE A 435 -6.09 12.90 1.57
CA ILE A 435 -6.00 12.30 2.91
C ILE A 435 -7.22 12.65 3.77
N ILE A 436 -7.67 11.71 4.59
CA ILE A 436 -8.53 11.98 5.74
C ILE A 436 -7.66 11.94 7.01
N ASN A 437 -7.57 13.05 7.71
CA ASN A 437 -6.94 13.11 9.03
C ASN A 437 -8.01 13.05 10.12
N ILE A 438 -7.82 12.19 11.12
CA ILE A 438 -8.64 12.09 12.33
C ILE A 438 -7.74 12.39 13.54
N GLU A 439 -8.01 13.46 14.29
CA GLU A 439 -7.12 13.90 15.37
C GLU A 439 -6.95 12.84 16.46
N ASP A 440 -8.06 12.39 17.05
CA ASP A 440 -8.12 11.44 18.14
C ASP A 440 -8.76 10.13 17.66
N THR A 441 -8.10 9.01 17.95
CA THR A 441 -8.54 7.68 17.54
C THR A 441 -8.68 6.72 18.72
N ASN A 442 -9.50 5.69 18.55
CA ASN A 442 -9.72 4.64 19.53
C ASN A 442 -9.46 3.26 18.92
N ALA A 443 -9.08 2.31 19.77
CA ALA A 443 -8.97 0.91 19.40
C ALA A 443 -10.30 0.36 18.86
N ALA A 444 -10.23 -0.38 17.76
CA ALA A 444 -11.37 -1.08 17.18
C ALA A 444 -12.00 -2.08 18.15
N GLU A 445 -13.31 -2.26 18.07
CA GLU A 445 -14.06 -3.15 18.96
C GLU A 445 -14.01 -4.59 18.46
N THR A 446 -13.17 -5.45 19.06
CA THR A 446 -13.06 -6.84 18.61
C THR A 446 -14.22 -7.71 19.06
N ILE A 447 -14.75 -8.56 18.16
CA ILE A 447 -15.95 -9.39 18.42
C ILE A 447 -15.65 -10.63 19.28
N TYR A 448 -14.43 -11.17 19.21
CA TYR A 448 -14.09 -12.45 19.87
C TYR A 448 -13.37 -12.31 21.21
N LYS A 449 -12.88 -11.12 21.55
CA LYS A 449 -12.23 -10.83 22.84
C LYS A 449 -12.82 -9.53 23.39
N SER A 450 -13.63 -9.63 24.45
CA SER A 450 -14.21 -8.46 25.11
C SER A 450 -13.15 -7.59 25.79
N ASP A 451 -12.10 -8.23 26.32
CA ASP A 451 -11.05 -7.57 27.09
C ASP A 451 -9.68 -7.86 26.46
N LEU A 452 -9.22 -6.93 25.63
CA LEU A 452 -7.86 -6.96 25.10
C LEU A 452 -6.86 -6.45 26.14
N PRO A 453 -5.72 -7.14 26.34
CA PRO A 453 -4.67 -6.64 27.24
C PRO A 453 -4.03 -5.37 26.66
N ILE A 454 -3.42 -4.58 27.53
CA ILE A 454 -2.48 -3.54 27.07
C ILE A 454 -1.19 -4.22 26.62
N VAL A 455 -0.73 -3.90 25.42
CA VAL A 455 0.52 -4.41 24.85
C VAL A 455 1.55 -3.29 24.69
N GLN A 456 2.82 -3.67 24.49
CA GLN A 456 3.91 -2.75 24.17
C GLN A 456 4.43 -3.00 22.75
N PRO A 457 5.12 -2.03 22.12
CA PRO A 457 5.74 -2.28 20.81
C PRO A 457 6.77 -3.41 20.89
N ILE A 458 6.72 -4.31 19.91
CA ILE A 458 7.61 -5.46 19.82
C ILE A 458 9.06 -4.98 19.65
N PRO A 459 10.04 -5.48 20.41
CA PRO A 459 11.45 -5.17 20.19
C PRO A 459 11.88 -5.56 18.77
N LEU A 460 12.72 -4.74 18.14
CA LEU A 460 13.31 -5.11 16.85
C LEU A 460 14.15 -6.40 16.98
N PRO A 461 14.16 -7.28 15.97
CA PRO A 461 15.02 -8.45 15.96
C PRO A 461 16.50 -8.07 16.19
N ALA A 462 17.26 -8.95 16.87
CA ALA A 462 18.70 -8.78 17.05
C ALA A 462 19.41 -8.80 15.68
N GLY A 463 19.68 -7.62 15.13
CA GLY A 463 20.25 -7.40 13.79
C GLY A 463 19.79 -6.08 13.18
N GLU A 464 18.51 -5.75 13.31
CA GLU A 464 17.92 -4.47 12.81
C GLU A 464 18.19 -3.30 13.76
N ALA A 465 18.29 -3.57 15.07
CA ALA A 465 18.69 -2.56 16.05
C ALA A 465 20.05 -1.92 15.70
N ALA A 466 20.98 -2.71 15.13
CA ALA A 466 22.29 -2.23 14.71
C ALA A 466 22.22 -1.31 13.47
N GLU A 467 21.30 -1.55 12.52
CA GLU A 467 21.13 -0.62 11.38
C GLU A 467 20.48 0.71 11.79
N SER A 468 19.54 0.68 12.75
CA SER A 468 18.93 1.91 13.27
C SER A 468 19.94 2.79 14.01
N GLU A 469 20.85 2.19 14.79
CA GLU A 469 21.94 2.91 15.46
C GLU A 469 23.03 3.37 14.46
N VAL A 470 23.35 2.57 13.44
CA VAL A 470 24.35 2.93 12.42
C VAL A 470 23.86 4.04 11.47
N LYS A 471 22.56 4.10 11.15
CA LYS A 471 22.00 5.23 10.37
C LYS A 471 22.05 6.55 11.14
N SER A 472 21.91 6.54 12.46
CA SER A 472 22.06 7.76 13.28
C SER A 472 23.50 8.30 13.30
N LEU A 473 24.50 7.43 13.11
CA LEU A 473 25.93 7.78 13.12
C LEU A 473 26.46 8.24 11.75
N LEU A 474 25.72 8.04 10.67
CA LEU A 474 26.12 8.42 9.30
C LEU A 474 25.39 9.67 8.77
N GLY A 475 24.49 10.26 9.57
CA GLY A 475 23.69 11.43 9.20
C GLY A 475 24.47 12.73 8.94
N ASP A 476 25.70 12.86 9.42
CA ASP A 476 26.45 14.13 9.33
C ASP A 476 27.72 14.10 8.45
N ASN A 477 28.09 12.94 7.87
CA ASN A 477 29.39 12.78 7.20
C ASN A 477 29.34 12.38 5.71
N ALA A 478 28.16 12.38 5.08
CA ALA A 478 28.05 12.16 3.63
C ALA A 478 28.93 13.13 2.81
N TYR A 479 29.14 14.35 3.31
CA TYR A 479 30.02 15.35 2.71
C TYR A 479 31.51 14.97 2.81
N LEU A 480 31.96 14.35 3.91
CA LEU A 480 33.34 13.92 4.10
C LEU A 480 33.68 12.67 3.28
N ILE A 481 32.72 11.76 3.09
CA ILE A 481 32.88 10.58 2.23
C ILE A 481 32.98 11.00 0.75
N ALA A 482 32.17 11.97 0.32
CA ALA A 482 32.27 12.54 -1.02
C ALA A 482 33.61 13.25 -1.27
N ILE A 483 34.13 13.99 -0.28
CA ILE A 483 35.47 14.61 -0.35
C ILE A 483 36.57 13.55 -0.39
N GLY A 484 36.45 12.47 0.40
CA GLY A 484 37.40 11.36 0.41
C GLY A 484 37.48 10.64 -0.94
N LEU A 485 36.33 10.35 -1.56
CA LEU A 485 36.25 9.76 -2.90
C LEU A 485 36.82 10.70 -3.98
N PHE A 486 36.57 12.00 -3.88
CA PHE A 486 37.09 13.00 -4.81
C PHE A 486 38.63 13.15 -4.72
N ILE A 487 39.20 13.17 -3.51
CA ILE A 487 40.66 13.22 -3.29
C ILE A 487 41.34 11.93 -3.79
N THR A 488 40.68 10.78 -3.62
CA THR A 488 41.19 9.48 -4.09
C THR A 488 41.22 9.41 -5.61
N LEU A 489 40.20 9.93 -6.29
CA LEU A 489 40.15 10.03 -7.75
C LEU A 489 41.21 10.97 -8.33
N ILE A 490 41.47 12.12 -7.68
CA ILE A 490 42.55 13.04 -8.07
C ILE A 490 43.93 12.38 -7.88
N SER A 491 44.11 11.65 -6.78
CA SER A 491 45.37 10.94 -6.49
C SER A 491 45.63 9.82 -7.50
N ALA A 492 44.60 9.06 -7.87
CA ALA A 492 44.68 8.05 -8.91
C ALA A 492 45.00 8.65 -10.29
N ALA A 493 44.38 9.79 -10.64
CA ALA A 493 44.67 10.50 -11.89
C ALA A 493 46.11 11.05 -11.94
N LEU A 494 46.65 11.55 -10.82
CA LEU A 494 48.04 12.01 -10.72
C LEU A 494 49.05 10.85 -10.80
N ILE A 495 48.73 9.69 -10.25
CA ILE A 495 49.55 8.47 -10.37
C ILE A 495 49.55 7.98 -11.82
N PHE A 496 48.39 7.89 -12.47
CA PHE A 496 48.29 7.53 -13.89
C PHE A 496 49.04 8.50 -14.79
N TRP A 497 48.99 9.81 -14.50
CA TRP A 497 49.75 10.82 -15.22
C TRP A 497 51.26 10.67 -15.03
N ARG A 498 51.74 10.40 -13.81
CA ARG A 498 53.17 10.13 -13.53
C ARG A 498 53.67 8.84 -14.18
N VAL A 499 52.86 7.78 -14.22
CA VAL A 499 53.19 6.52 -14.92
C VAL A 499 53.28 6.75 -16.43
N LYS A 500 52.35 7.51 -17.02
CA LYS A 500 52.37 7.85 -18.45
C LYS A 500 53.57 8.73 -18.85
N ILE A 501 54.02 9.63 -17.97
CA ILE A 501 55.25 10.43 -18.18
C ILE A 501 56.51 9.55 -18.09
N LYS A 502 56.59 8.59 -17.15
CA LYS A 502 57.71 7.64 -17.08
C LYS A 502 57.78 6.73 -18.31
N HIS A 503 56.63 6.27 -18.81
CA HIS A 503 56.57 5.41 -19.99
C HIS A 503 56.91 6.16 -21.30
N ASN A 504 56.59 7.46 -21.38
CA ASN A 504 57.00 8.29 -22.51
C ASN A 504 58.48 8.74 -22.44
N LYS A 505 59.09 8.83 -21.25
CA LYS A 505 60.54 9.02 -21.10
C LYS A 505 61.36 7.77 -21.47
N SER A 506 60.88 6.56 -21.15
CA SER A 506 61.61 5.33 -21.54
C SER A 506 61.48 5.00 -23.03
N LYS A 507 60.48 5.54 -23.74
CA LYS A 507 60.37 5.43 -25.20
C LYS A 507 61.14 6.53 -25.96
N SER A 508 61.52 7.65 -25.34
CA SER A 508 62.37 8.67 -25.98
C SER A 508 63.87 8.37 -25.89
N ASP A 509 64.30 7.50 -24.96
CA ASP A 509 65.72 7.11 -24.80
C ASP A 509 66.10 5.85 -25.61
N HIS A 510 65.20 5.34 -26.47
CA HIS A 510 65.44 4.17 -27.34
C HIS A 510 65.43 4.48 -28.84
N TYR A 511 65.41 5.75 -29.25
CA TYR A 511 65.52 6.18 -30.66
C TYR A 511 66.55 7.29 -30.90
N SER A 512 67.67 7.30 -30.15
CA SER A 512 68.82 8.17 -30.45
C SER A 512 70.20 7.50 -30.40
N LYS A 513 70.26 6.16 -30.57
CA LYS A 513 71.51 5.42 -30.82
C LYS A 513 71.30 4.27 -31.80
N VAL A 514 71.01 4.59 -33.06
CA VAL A 514 71.42 3.81 -34.23
C VAL A 514 71.72 4.83 -35.34
N SER A 515 73.00 5.15 -35.49
CA SER A 515 73.63 5.63 -36.73
C SER A 515 74.58 4.53 -37.18
#